data_AF-A0A6I3CHE2-F1
#
_entry.id   AF-A0A6I3CHE2-F1
#
_cell.length_a   1.000
_cell.length_b   1.000
_cell.length_c   1.000
_cell.angle_alpha   90.00
_cell.angle_beta   90.00
_cell.angle_gamma   90.00
#
_symmetry.space_group_name_H-M   'P 1'
#
loop_
_entity.id
_entity.type
_entity.pdbx_description
1 polymer ?
#
loop_
_entity_poly.entity_id
_entity_poly.type
_entity_poly.pdbx_seq_one_letter_code
_entity_poly.pdbx_strand_id
1 'polypeptide(L)'
;MSKPLPIEVRKVPIKNVSDASGLEELIDSGVIEADRVIAIIGKTEGNGGVNDYTRIIADRAFREVLIKKGTRSAADAMQVPIVWSGGTDGVISPHATIFATIDPAKAEKTDEPRISVGFAMSEAILPEEIGYIGMVNKVAAGVKIAMERAGITDPKDVHYVQTKTPLLTVHTIRDAHARGKEVWTEHTHESMDLSNGTTGLGIALALGEIKSVTDPEIMKNLELYSKVASCSSGVELDQAQIVVVGNVRGIGGRYRIGHSVMEDALDADGIWAAIRDAGMDLPERPHFSDIKGRLVNVFLKCEVSPGGVVRGRRNAMLDDSDVHWHRQIKATVGGVAAAVTGDPAVFVSVSAAHQGPPGGGPVAAIVDMGAN
;
A
#
# COMPACT_ATOMS: atom_id res chain seq x y z
N MET A 1 19.52 2.59 -17.83
CA MET A 1 18.82 2.33 -16.55
C MET A 1 19.68 1.41 -15.71
N SER A 2 19.85 1.69 -14.43
CA SER A 2 20.53 0.75 -13.52
C SER A 2 19.71 -0.52 -13.40
N LYS A 3 20.35 -1.69 -13.44
CA LYS A 3 19.67 -2.97 -13.22
C LYS A 3 19.03 -3.01 -11.83
N PRO A 4 17.86 -3.68 -11.65
CA PRO A 4 17.28 -3.88 -10.33
C PRO A 4 18.30 -4.58 -9.42
N LEU A 5 18.32 -4.18 -8.15
CA LEU A 5 19.18 -4.77 -7.13
C LEU A 5 18.36 -5.76 -6.29
N PRO A 6 19.00 -6.79 -5.72
CA PRO A 6 18.33 -7.64 -4.74
C PRO A 6 17.83 -6.80 -3.55
N ILE A 7 16.73 -7.24 -2.93
CA ILE A 7 16.04 -6.48 -1.88
C ILE A 7 16.04 -7.26 -0.57
N GLU A 8 16.27 -6.56 0.53
CA GLU A 8 15.96 -6.97 1.90
C GLU A 8 14.62 -6.35 2.32
N VAL A 9 13.73 -7.16 2.90
CA VAL A 9 12.43 -6.71 3.42
C VAL A 9 12.32 -7.08 4.89
N ARG A 10 12.06 -6.08 5.75
CA ARG A 10 11.93 -6.30 7.20
C ARG A 10 10.68 -5.64 7.74
N LYS A 11 9.93 -6.39 8.56
CA LYS A 11 8.82 -5.86 9.35
C LYS A 11 9.29 -5.60 10.78
N VAL A 12 9.06 -4.40 11.29
CA VAL A 12 9.40 -4.00 12.65
C VAL A 12 8.18 -3.42 13.37
N PRO A 13 7.98 -3.73 14.66
CA PRO A 13 6.92 -3.11 15.45
C PRO A 13 7.22 -1.63 15.71
N ILE A 14 6.16 -0.84 15.88
CA ILE A 14 6.22 0.55 16.36
C ILE A 14 5.63 0.56 17.77
N LYS A 15 6.46 0.82 18.79
CA LYS A 15 6.09 0.70 20.21
C LYS A 15 5.33 1.92 20.76
N ASN A 16 5.44 3.06 20.08
CA ASN A 16 4.69 4.28 20.34
C ASN A 16 4.70 5.16 19.07
N VAL A 17 3.87 6.20 19.04
CA VAL A 17 3.68 7.10 17.88
C VAL A 17 4.95 7.66 17.23
N SER A 18 6.08 7.77 17.96
CA SER A 18 7.36 8.29 17.47
C SER A 18 8.49 7.25 17.48
N ASP A 19 8.17 5.96 17.63
CA ASP A 19 9.17 4.90 17.70
C ASP A 19 9.68 4.52 16.30
N ALA A 20 10.99 4.72 16.10
CA ALA A 20 11.74 4.19 14.96
C ALA A 20 12.89 3.27 15.41
N SER A 21 12.89 2.79 16.66
CA SER A 21 13.98 1.99 17.24
C SER A 21 14.22 0.68 16.48
N GLY A 22 13.18 0.07 15.93
CA GLY A 22 13.33 -1.14 15.10
C GLY A 22 14.11 -0.89 13.80
N LEU A 23 13.95 0.28 13.16
CA LEU A 23 14.78 0.65 12.01
C LEU A 23 16.22 0.92 12.45
N GLU A 24 16.42 1.63 13.56
CA GLU A 24 17.75 1.90 14.11
C GLU A 24 18.49 0.60 14.43
N GLU A 25 17.83 -0.39 15.05
CA GLU A 25 18.39 -1.70 15.36
C GLU A 25 18.79 -2.48 14.11
N LEU A 26 17.96 -2.48 13.04
CA LEU A 26 18.30 -3.12 11.77
C LEU A 26 19.54 -2.50 11.12
N ILE A 27 19.74 -1.18 11.29
CA ILE A 27 20.90 -0.47 10.77
C ILE A 27 22.13 -0.75 11.62
N ASP A 28 22.01 -0.63 12.94
CA ASP A 28 23.13 -0.82 13.87
C ASP A 28 23.65 -2.26 13.89
N SER A 29 22.78 -3.24 13.65
CA SER A 29 23.14 -4.66 13.49
C SER A 29 23.66 -5.02 12.09
N GLY A 30 23.65 -4.09 11.14
CA GLY A 30 24.13 -4.30 9.78
C GLY A 30 23.22 -5.15 8.89
N VAL A 31 21.96 -5.37 9.28
CA VAL A 31 20.97 -6.08 8.46
C VAL A 31 20.56 -5.23 7.26
N ILE A 32 20.39 -3.91 7.46
CA ILE A 32 20.08 -2.95 6.40
C ILE A 32 21.04 -1.76 6.49
N GLU A 33 21.47 -1.23 5.35
CA GLU A 33 22.19 0.05 5.29
C GLU A 33 21.17 1.19 5.12
N ALA A 34 21.27 2.26 5.92
CA ALA A 34 20.34 3.40 5.85
C ALA A 34 20.26 4.01 4.43
N ASP A 35 21.41 4.15 3.76
CA ASP A 35 21.52 4.67 2.40
C ASP A 35 21.01 3.70 1.32
N ARG A 36 20.59 2.50 1.70
CA ARG A 36 19.99 1.52 0.80
C ARG A 36 18.49 1.38 0.99
N VAL A 37 17.90 2.03 2.00
CA VAL A 37 16.45 2.10 2.16
C VAL A 37 15.85 2.87 0.98
N ILE A 38 14.87 2.24 0.33
CA ILE A 38 14.22 2.75 -0.88
C ILE A 38 12.71 2.91 -0.73
N ALA A 39 12.08 2.27 0.25
CA ALA A 39 10.68 2.53 0.59
C ALA A 39 10.38 2.05 2.02
N ILE A 40 9.40 2.69 2.66
CA ILE A 40 8.83 2.26 3.93
C ILE A 40 7.31 2.32 3.84
N ILE A 41 6.63 1.26 4.25
CA ILE A 41 5.17 1.18 4.26
C ILE A 41 4.72 0.73 5.65
N GLY A 42 3.87 1.50 6.32
CA GLY A 42 3.55 1.23 7.72
C GLY A 42 2.16 1.61 8.17
N LYS A 43 1.82 1.10 9.36
CA LYS A 43 0.58 1.30 10.09
C LYS A 43 0.83 2.16 11.32
N THR A 44 0.09 3.25 11.46
CA THR A 44 0.15 4.15 12.63
C THR A 44 -1.15 4.12 13.43
N GLU A 45 -1.04 4.34 14.74
CA GLU A 45 -2.12 4.09 15.72
C GLU A 45 -3.18 5.20 15.84
N GLY A 46 -3.14 6.22 14.98
CA GLY A 46 -4.17 7.25 14.96
C GLY A 46 -5.52 6.75 14.45
N ASN A 47 -6.47 7.65 14.19
CA ASN A 47 -7.82 7.26 13.78
C ASN A 47 -7.94 6.84 12.29
N GLY A 48 -6.89 7.02 11.48
CA GLY A 48 -6.88 6.71 10.05
C GLY A 48 -7.73 7.65 9.18
N GLY A 49 -8.24 8.74 9.73
CA GLY A 49 -9.05 9.75 9.04
C GLY A 49 -8.23 10.96 8.59
N VAL A 50 -8.92 12.10 8.43
CA VAL A 50 -8.35 13.36 7.96
C VAL A 50 -7.35 13.92 8.97
N ASN A 51 -7.76 14.03 10.24
CA ASN A 51 -6.99 14.64 11.33
C ASN A 51 -6.05 13.65 12.06
N ASP A 52 -5.60 12.60 11.37
CA ASP A 52 -4.63 11.66 11.93
C ASP A 52 -3.20 12.20 11.79
N TYR A 53 -2.68 12.77 12.89
CA TYR A 53 -1.32 13.29 12.98
C TYR A 53 -0.27 12.24 13.36
N THR A 54 -0.66 10.99 13.67
CA THR A 54 0.33 9.93 13.95
C THR A 54 1.17 9.62 12.72
N ARG A 55 0.61 9.81 11.52
CA ARG A 55 1.30 9.66 10.23
C ARG A 55 2.52 10.59 10.12
N ILE A 56 2.36 11.87 10.47
CA ILE A 56 3.47 12.84 10.40
C ILE A 56 4.50 12.65 11.53
N ILE A 57 4.06 12.15 12.70
CA ILE A 57 4.96 11.85 13.82
C ILE A 57 5.86 10.66 13.45
N ALA A 58 5.28 9.58 12.91
CA ALA A 58 6.02 8.42 12.45
C ALA A 58 6.94 8.77 11.27
N ASP A 59 6.46 9.55 10.30
CA ASP A 59 7.27 10.02 9.17
C ASP A 59 8.52 10.75 9.64
N ARG A 60 8.36 11.73 10.53
CA ARG A 60 9.48 12.45 11.13
C ARG A 60 10.45 11.51 11.83
N ALA A 61 9.97 10.62 12.69
CA ALA A 61 10.82 9.70 13.46
C ALA A 61 11.67 8.80 12.55
N PHE A 62 11.07 8.21 11.51
CA PHE A 62 11.79 7.34 10.58
C PHE A 62 12.78 8.12 9.70
N ARG A 63 12.42 9.33 9.24
CA ARG A 63 13.34 10.18 8.48
C ARG A 63 14.53 10.65 9.30
N GLU A 64 14.32 10.99 10.57
CA GLU A 64 15.42 11.35 11.48
C GLU A 64 16.44 10.21 11.61
N VAL A 65 15.99 8.95 11.68
CA VAL A 65 16.89 7.78 11.67
C VAL A 65 17.65 7.66 10.35
N LEU A 66 16.97 7.76 9.20
CA LEU A 66 17.63 7.69 7.88
C LEU A 66 18.69 8.78 7.70
N ILE A 67 18.40 10.01 8.14
CA ILE A 67 19.33 11.15 8.06
C ILE A 67 20.51 10.96 9.02
N LYS A 68 20.25 10.53 10.26
CA LYS A 68 21.27 10.38 11.30
C LYS A 68 22.22 9.21 11.04
N LYS A 69 21.73 8.12 10.45
CA LYS A 69 22.48 6.86 10.28
C LYS A 69 23.01 6.65 8.86
N GLY A 70 22.54 7.44 7.90
CA GLY A 70 23.01 7.41 6.51
C GLY A 70 24.08 8.46 6.20
N THR A 71 24.55 8.43 4.96
CA THR A 71 25.42 9.45 4.36
C THR A 71 24.72 10.29 3.30
N ARG A 72 23.50 9.90 2.90
CA ARG A 72 22.63 10.75 2.06
C ARG A 72 22.47 12.15 2.67
N SER A 73 22.37 13.16 1.81
CA SER A 73 21.97 14.48 2.27
C SER A 73 20.58 14.41 2.90
N ALA A 74 20.27 15.32 3.83
CA ALA A 74 18.93 15.38 4.41
C ALA A 74 17.85 15.49 3.32
N ALA A 75 18.11 16.28 2.26
CA ALA A 75 17.20 16.43 1.13
C ALA A 75 16.96 15.10 0.39
N ASP A 76 18.00 14.30 0.16
CA ASP A 76 17.87 13.00 -0.52
C ASP A 76 17.18 11.95 0.36
N ALA A 77 17.44 11.96 1.67
CA ALA A 77 16.73 11.10 2.62
C ALA A 77 15.23 11.46 2.69
N MET A 78 14.86 12.74 2.53
CA MET A 78 13.47 13.18 2.41
C MET A 78 12.79 12.66 1.13
N GLN A 79 13.53 12.26 0.10
CA GLN A 79 12.96 11.69 -1.14
C GLN A 79 12.59 10.21 -1.03
N VAL A 80 12.95 9.53 0.06
CA VAL A 80 12.52 8.14 0.27
C VAL A 80 11.00 8.11 0.41
N PRO A 81 10.28 7.30 -0.40
CA PRO A 81 8.85 7.13 -0.25
C PRO A 81 8.54 6.43 1.07
N ILE A 82 7.74 7.08 1.91
CA ILE A 82 7.28 6.58 3.19
C ILE A 82 5.77 6.73 3.23
N VAL A 83 5.07 5.60 3.33
CA VAL A 83 3.60 5.56 3.29
C VAL A 83 3.06 5.10 4.62
N TRP A 84 2.37 6.00 5.32
CA TRP A 84 1.67 5.71 6.57
C TRP A 84 0.16 5.61 6.34
N SER A 85 -0.39 4.42 6.58
CA SER A 85 -1.82 4.17 6.68
C SER A 85 -2.24 4.15 8.15
N GLY A 86 -2.87 5.22 8.61
CA GLY A 86 -3.36 5.33 9.98
C GLY A 86 -4.52 4.38 10.30
N GLY A 87 -4.92 4.31 11.57
CA GLY A 87 -5.95 3.41 12.06
C GLY A 87 -5.41 1.99 12.25
N THR A 88 -5.30 1.57 13.50
CA THR A 88 -4.98 0.19 13.91
C THR A 88 -6.10 -0.37 14.77
N ASP A 89 -7.33 -0.25 14.28
CA ASP A 89 -8.54 -0.72 14.95
C ASP A 89 -8.53 -2.24 15.20
N GLY A 90 -9.21 -2.66 16.27
CA GLY A 90 -9.25 -4.07 16.68
C GLY A 90 -7.90 -4.54 17.20
N VAL A 91 -7.36 -5.60 16.59
CA VAL A 91 -6.10 -6.24 17.01
C VAL A 91 -4.89 -5.81 16.19
N ILE A 92 -5.04 -4.95 15.18
CA ILE A 92 -3.93 -4.57 14.30
C ILE A 92 -2.81 -3.93 15.12
N SER A 93 -1.57 -4.41 14.95
CA SER A 93 -0.40 -3.84 15.62
C SER A 93 0.24 -2.74 14.75
N PRO A 94 0.57 -1.55 15.31
CA PRO A 94 1.41 -0.57 14.64
C PRO A 94 2.77 -1.17 14.26
N HIS A 95 3.20 -0.95 13.01
CA HIS A 95 4.43 -1.52 12.47
C HIS A 95 4.87 -0.79 11.19
N ALA A 96 6.11 -1.02 10.77
CA ALA A 96 6.64 -0.59 9.48
C ALA A 96 7.25 -1.78 8.73
N THR A 97 7.07 -1.81 7.41
CA THR A 97 7.78 -2.70 6.49
C THR A 97 8.78 -1.88 5.70
N ILE A 98 10.07 -2.22 5.85
CA ILE A 98 11.21 -1.52 5.27
C ILE A 98 11.68 -2.31 4.06
N PHE A 99 11.86 -1.63 2.94
CA PHE A 99 12.46 -2.16 1.72
C PHE A 99 13.81 -1.49 1.51
N ALA A 100 14.87 -2.32 1.44
CA ALA A 100 16.21 -1.83 1.18
C ALA A 100 16.86 -2.65 0.07
N THR A 101 17.64 -2.00 -0.79
CA THR A 101 18.53 -2.75 -1.69
C THR A 101 19.62 -3.43 -0.87
N ILE A 102 20.17 -4.53 -1.36
CA ILE A 102 21.39 -5.13 -0.82
C ILE A 102 22.49 -5.11 -1.88
N ASP A 103 23.73 -5.17 -1.42
CA ASP A 103 24.87 -5.35 -2.32
C ASP A 103 24.69 -6.64 -3.14
N PRO A 104 24.65 -6.58 -4.48
CA PRO A 104 24.55 -7.77 -5.33
C PRO A 104 25.64 -8.82 -5.05
N ALA A 105 26.79 -8.43 -4.51
CA ALA A 105 27.84 -9.38 -4.12
C ALA A 105 27.45 -10.24 -2.91
N LYS A 106 26.47 -9.81 -2.10
CA LYS A 106 25.93 -10.53 -0.94
C LYS A 106 24.72 -11.42 -1.30
N ALA A 107 24.32 -11.48 -2.57
CA ALA A 107 23.15 -12.20 -3.02
C ALA A 107 23.49 -13.14 -4.18
N GLU A 108 23.25 -14.44 -4.00
CA GLU A 108 23.36 -15.39 -5.10
C GLU A 108 22.30 -15.09 -6.15
N LYS A 109 22.73 -14.86 -7.40
CA LYS A 109 21.81 -14.62 -8.51
C LYS A 109 21.01 -15.87 -8.82
N THR A 110 19.75 -15.69 -9.16
CA THR A 110 18.87 -16.78 -9.54
C THR A 110 17.96 -16.35 -10.69
N ASP A 111 17.56 -17.32 -11.52
CA ASP A 111 16.53 -17.11 -12.54
C ASP A 111 15.11 -17.24 -11.96
N GLU A 112 14.99 -17.62 -10.68
CA GLU A 112 13.72 -17.59 -9.95
C GLU A 112 13.23 -16.14 -9.76
N PRO A 113 11.90 -15.91 -9.76
CA PRO A 113 11.34 -14.59 -9.45
C PRO A 113 11.70 -14.17 -8.02
N ARG A 114 12.23 -12.95 -7.89
CA ARG A 114 12.54 -12.30 -6.60
C ARG A 114 12.01 -10.88 -6.58
N ILE A 115 11.70 -10.42 -5.38
CA ILE A 115 11.08 -9.11 -5.20
C ILE A 115 11.95 -7.99 -5.78
N SER A 116 11.31 -7.07 -6.49
CA SER A 116 11.90 -5.81 -6.95
C SER A 116 10.95 -4.68 -6.63
N VAL A 117 11.52 -3.51 -6.34
CA VAL A 117 10.77 -2.32 -5.93
C VAL A 117 11.23 -1.14 -6.79
N GLY A 118 10.26 -0.44 -7.36
CA GLY A 118 10.49 0.81 -8.06
C GLY A 118 9.50 1.85 -7.58
N PHE A 119 9.90 3.12 -7.63
CA PHE A 119 9.07 4.21 -7.15
C PHE A 119 9.15 5.44 -8.06
N ALA A 120 8.07 6.21 -8.06
CA ALA A 120 7.96 7.44 -8.83
C ALA A 120 7.04 8.45 -8.12
N MET A 121 7.24 9.72 -8.43
CA MET A 121 6.26 10.77 -8.18
C MET A 121 5.54 11.07 -9.49
N SER A 122 4.22 11.26 -9.46
CA SER A 122 3.49 11.78 -10.62
C SER A 122 3.83 13.26 -10.85
N GLU A 123 3.33 13.85 -11.95
CA GLU A 123 3.14 15.30 -11.99
C GLU A 123 2.23 15.77 -10.85
N ALA A 124 2.30 17.05 -10.50
CA ALA A 124 1.41 17.66 -9.50
C ALA A 124 -0.06 17.42 -9.89
N ILE A 125 -0.88 17.02 -8.92
CA ILE A 125 -2.31 16.76 -9.04
C ILE A 125 -3.02 17.97 -8.43
N LEU A 126 -3.63 18.77 -9.29
CA LEU A 126 -4.40 19.93 -8.87
C LEU A 126 -5.71 19.50 -8.20
N PRO A 127 -6.29 20.34 -7.32
CA PRO A 127 -7.52 19.99 -6.61
C PRO A 127 -8.69 19.65 -7.56
N GLU A 128 -8.84 20.38 -8.66
CA GLU A 128 -9.86 20.13 -9.69
C GLU A 128 -9.61 18.88 -10.55
N GLU A 129 -8.49 18.18 -10.36
CA GLU A 129 -8.20 16.92 -11.04
C GLU A 129 -8.54 15.71 -10.16
N ILE A 130 -8.66 15.89 -8.84
CA ILE A 130 -9.03 14.82 -7.91
C ILE A 130 -10.46 14.39 -8.21
N GLY A 131 -10.64 13.12 -8.57
CA GLY A 131 -11.93 12.58 -9.00
C GLY A 131 -12.16 12.56 -10.50
N TYR A 132 -11.18 12.96 -11.30
CA TYR A 132 -11.30 13.09 -12.75
C TYR A 132 -10.16 12.39 -13.51
N ILE A 133 -10.35 12.20 -14.80
CA ILE A 133 -9.44 11.51 -15.73
C ILE A 133 -8.04 12.13 -15.76
N GLY A 134 -7.91 13.43 -15.45
CA GLY A 134 -6.62 14.11 -15.30
C GLY A 134 -5.73 13.43 -14.26
N MET A 135 -6.28 13.12 -13.08
CA MET A 135 -5.57 12.38 -12.03
C MET A 135 -5.28 10.94 -12.44
N VAL A 136 -6.23 10.25 -13.08
CA VAL A 136 -6.05 8.88 -13.60
C VAL A 136 -4.82 8.80 -14.51
N ASN A 137 -4.71 9.72 -15.47
CA ASN A 137 -3.61 9.75 -16.44
C ASN A 137 -2.25 10.04 -15.78
N LYS A 138 -2.20 10.98 -14.83
CA LYS A 138 -0.97 11.32 -14.08
C LYS A 138 -0.49 10.14 -13.24
N VAL A 139 -1.40 9.46 -12.55
CA VAL A 139 -1.09 8.24 -11.80
C VAL A 139 -0.59 7.15 -12.75
N ALA A 140 -1.30 6.92 -13.87
CA ALA A 140 -0.94 5.87 -14.81
C ALA A 140 0.47 6.06 -15.39
N ALA A 141 0.85 7.31 -15.69
CA ALA A 141 2.20 7.65 -16.12
C ALA A 141 3.25 7.35 -15.03
N GLY A 142 2.97 7.74 -13.79
CA GLY A 142 3.85 7.46 -12.65
C GLY A 142 4.04 5.97 -12.38
N VAL A 143 2.99 5.16 -12.52
CA VAL A 143 3.06 3.68 -12.36
C VAL A 143 3.99 3.07 -13.40
N LYS A 144 3.91 3.49 -14.67
CA LYS A 144 4.81 3.01 -15.73
C LYS A 144 6.28 3.34 -15.45
N ILE A 145 6.55 4.54 -14.94
CA ILE A 145 7.91 4.95 -14.52
C ILE A 145 8.38 4.09 -13.33
N ALA A 146 7.53 3.85 -12.34
CA ALA A 146 7.86 3.02 -11.19
C ALA A 146 8.12 1.56 -11.59
N MET A 147 7.33 0.98 -12.50
CA MET A 147 7.56 -0.34 -13.09
C MET A 147 8.92 -0.42 -13.80
N GLU A 148 9.23 0.57 -14.66
CA GLU A 148 10.52 0.64 -15.37
C GLU A 148 11.68 0.67 -14.38
N ARG A 149 11.57 1.47 -13.31
CA ARG A 149 12.59 1.55 -12.24
C ARG A 149 12.69 0.27 -11.42
N ALA A 150 11.60 -0.49 -11.29
CA ALA A 150 11.61 -1.83 -10.71
C ALA A 150 12.23 -2.87 -11.66
N GLY A 151 12.49 -2.53 -12.92
CA GLY A 151 12.94 -3.49 -13.93
C GLY A 151 11.86 -4.48 -14.36
N ILE A 152 10.58 -4.16 -14.14
CA ILE A 152 9.44 -5.00 -14.49
C ILE A 152 8.90 -4.57 -15.86
N THR A 153 8.84 -5.51 -16.80
CA THR A 153 8.38 -5.25 -18.18
C THR A 153 7.01 -5.84 -18.49
N ASP A 154 6.63 -6.94 -17.82
CA ASP A 154 5.29 -7.53 -17.91
C ASP A 154 4.46 -7.09 -16.69
N PRO A 155 3.30 -6.41 -16.88
CA PRO A 155 2.39 -6.08 -15.79
C PRO A 155 1.97 -7.26 -14.91
N LYS A 156 2.02 -8.50 -15.42
CA LYS A 156 1.72 -9.71 -14.63
C LYS A 156 2.72 -9.99 -13.51
N ASP A 157 3.93 -9.45 -13.62
CA ASP A 157 4.95 -9.58 -12.59
C ASP A 157 4.80 -8.48 -11.50
N VAL A 158 3.81 -7.57 -11.62
CA VAL A 158 3.44 -6.61 -10.58
C VAL A 158 2.40 -7.25 -9.66
N HIS A 159 2.66 -7.25 -8.34
CA HIS A 159 1.76 -7.86 -7.35
C HIS A 159 1.22 -6.86 -6.34
N TYR A 160 1.81 -5.68 -6.22
CA TYR A 160 1.37 -4.66 -5.29
C TYR A 160 1.79 -3.27 -5.74
N VAL A 161 0.84 -2.33 -5.80
CA VAL A 161 1.12 -0.92 -6.08
C VAL A 161 0.57 -0.08 -4.93
N GLN A 162 1.45 0.28 -4.00
CA GLN A 162 1.12 1.21 -2.92
C GLN A 162 1.22 2.64 -3.44
N THR A 163 0.23 3.46 -3.13
CA THR A 163 0.29 4.89 -3.41
C THR A 163 -0.05 5.76 -2.20
N LYS A 164 0.45 7.00 -2.24
CA LYS A 164 0.01 8.09 -1.38
C LYS A 164 -0.35 9.29 -2.24
N THR A 165 -1.59 9.77 -2.17
CA THR A 165 -2.11 10.86 -3.01
C THR A 165 -2.69 12.03 -2.19
N PRO A 166 -2.82 13.24 -2.77
CA PRO A 166 -3.52 14.36 -2.15
C PRO A 166 -4.99 14.04 -1.88
N LEU A 167 -5.58 14.76 -0.93
CA LEU A 167 -7.04 14.86 -0.72
C LEU A 167 -7.49 16.34 -0.81
N LEU A 168 -8.79 16.60 -0.82
CA LEU A 168 -9.33 17.95 -0.83
C LEU A 168 -9.48 18.50 0.60
N THR A 169 -8.76 19.56 0.89
CA THR A 169 -8.88 20.34 2.13
C THR A 169 -9.66 21.62 1.85
N VAL A 170 -10.15 22.28 2.91
CA VAL A 170 -10.74 23.63 2.80
C VAL A 170 -9.81 24.60 2.05
N HIS A 171 -8.49 24.48 2.23
CA HIS A 171 -7.52 25.33 1.56
C HIS A 171 -7.47 25.06 0.04
N THR A 172 -7.37 23.79 -0.34
CA THR A 172 -7.24 23.40 -1.76
C THR A 172 -8.53 23.55 -2.54
N ILE A 173 -9.69 23.36 -1.90
CA ILE A 173 -11.01 23.67 -2.47
C ILE A 173 -11.11 25.17 -2.78
N ARG A 174 -10.75 26.03 -1.80
CA ARG A 174 -10.76 27.49 -1.99
C ARG A 174 -9.79 27.94 -3.08
N ASP A 175 -8.62 27.33 -3.18
CA ASP A 175 -7.66 27.62 -4.25
C ASP A 175 -8.24 27.33 -5.64
N ALA A 176 -8.88 26.16 -5.82
CA ALA A 176 -9.56 25.83 -7.08
C ALA A 176 -10.66 26.85 -7.42
N HIS A 177 -11.52 27.19 -6.45
CA HIS A 177 -12.58 28.18 -6.65
C HIS A 177 -12.02 29.57 -7.00
N ALA A 178 -10.92 29.99 -6.38
CA ALA A 178 -10.27 31.27 -6.68
C ALA A 178 -9.72 31.33 -8.11
N ARG A 179 -9.38 30.18 -8.70
CA ARG A 179 -8.97 30.02 -10.11
C ARG A 179 -10.15 29.76 -11.06
N GLY A 180 -11.40 29.82 -10.58
CA GLY A 180 -12.60 29.57 -11.38
C GLY A 180 -12.80 28.11 -11.76
N LYS A 181 -12.28 27.19 -10.94
CA LYS A 181 -12.39 25.73 -11.13
C LYS A 181 -13.39 25.14 -10.14
N GLU A 182 -14.05 24.08 -10.55
CA GLU A 182 -14.90 23.26 -9.67
C GLU A 182 -14.11 22.06 -9.16
N VAL A 183 -14.51 21.53 -8.02
CA VAL A 183 -14.01 20.28 -7.45
C VAL A 183 -15.14 19.26 -7.39
N TRP A 184 -14.79 17.97 -7.40
CA TRP A 184 -15.78 16.89 -7.43
C TRP A 184 -16.65 16.86 -6.17
N THR A 185 -16.06 17.15 -5.00
CA THR A 185 -16.75 17.25 -3.70
C THR A 185 -16.12 18.35 -2.85
N GLU A 186 -16.94 19.02 -2.05
CA GLU A 186 -16.48 19.97 -1.03
C GLU A 186 -16.27 19.31 0.35
N HIS A 187 -16.50 18.00 0.47
CA HIS A 187 -16.35 17.25 1.71
C HIS A 187 -14.98 16.56 1.79
N THR A 188 -14.13 17.03 2.71
CA THR A 188 -12.78 16.49 2.89
C THR A 188 -12.73 14.98 3.14
N HIS A 189 -13.68 14.42 3.90
CA HIS A 189 -13.71 12.97 4.16
C HIS A 189 -14.01 12.18 2.87
N GLU A 190 -15.04 12.58 2.12
CA GLU A 190 -15.41 11.95 0.85
C GLU A 190 -14.27 12.04 -0.19
N SER A 191 -13.52 13.15 -0.18
CA SER A 191 -12.38 13.33 -1.08
C SER A 191 -11.25 12.31 -0.85
N MET A 192 -11.16 11.71 0.35
CA MET A 192 -10.19 10.63 0.61
C MET A 192 -10.53 9.40 -0.24
N ASP A 193 -11.80 9.03 -0.26
CA ASP A 193 -12.30 7.86 -1.00
C ASP A 193 -12.23 8.09 -2.49
N LEU A 194 -12.63 9.29 -2.92
CA LEU A 194 -12.50 9.74 -4.29
C LEU A 194 -11.05 9.67 -4.79
N SER A 195 -10.10 10.22 -4.03
CA SER A 195 -8.69 10.23 -4.40
C SER A 195 -8.12 8.82 -4.50
N ASN A 196 -8.45 7.94 -3.53
CA ASN A 196 -8.01 6.55 -3.55
C ASN A 196 -8.57 5.79 -4.75
N GLY A 197 -9.88 5.92 -5.00
CA GLY A 197 -10.56 5.26 -6.12
C GLY A 197 -10.06 5.73 -7.48
N THR A 198 -9.89 7.04 -7.65
CA THR A 198 -9.33 7.62 -8.89
C THR A 198 -7.90 7.12 -9.14
N THR A 199 -7.11 6.99 -8.07
CA THR A 199 -5.75 6.43 -8.15
C THR A 199 -5.77 4.95 -8.52
N GLY A 200 -6.71 4.18 -7.97
CA GLY A 200 -6.91 2.76 -8.30
C GLY A 200 -7.17 2.54 -9.79
N LEU A 201 -7.99 3.41 -10.40
CA LEU A 201 -8.23 3.41 -11.85
C LEU A 201 -6.98 3.78 -12.65
N GLY A 202 -6.15 4.72 -12.18
CA GLY A 202 -4.87 5.06 -12.81
C GLY A 202 -3.91 3.86 -12.84
N ILE A 203 -3.87 3.09 -11.74
CA ILE A 203 -3.09 1.85 -11.66
C ILE A 203 -3.65 0.80 -12.63
N ALA A 204 -4.97 0.56 -12.59
CA ALA A 204 -5.63 -0.39 -13.48
C ALA A 204 -5.36 -0.09 -14.97
N LEU A 205 -5.40 1.20 -15.34
CA LEU A 205 -5.11 1.65 -16.71
C LEU A 205 -3.63 1.45 -17.08
N ALA A 206 -2.70 1.71 -16.16
CA ALA A 206 -1.27 1.54 -16.41
C ALA A 206 -0.88 0.07 -16.63
N LEU A 207 -1.52 -0.84 -15.88
CA LEU A 207 -1.26 -2.28 -15.93
C LEU A 207 -2.10 -3.00 -17.01
N GLY A 208 -2.99 -2.27 -17.70
CA GLY A 208 -3.85 -2.83 -18.76
C GLY A 208 -4.99 -3.71 -18.25
N GLU A 209 -5.34 -3.60 -16.96
CA GLU A 209 -6.47 -4.30 -16.34
C GLU A 209 -7.81 -3.72 -16.83
N ILE A 210 -7.82 -2.42 -17.15
CA ILE A 210 -8.93 -1.74 -17.85
C ILE A 210 -8.43 -1.08 -19.13
N LYS A 211 -9.31 -0.95 -20.12
CA LYS A 211 -8.97 -0.31 -21.42
C LYS A 211 -9.10 1.21 -21.39
N SER A 212 -10.10 1.71 -20.68
CA SER A 212 -10.46 3.13 -20.61
C SER A 212 -11.37 3.37 -19.42
N VAL A 213 -11.47 4.63 -19.00
CA VAL A 213 -12.46 5.13 -18.04
C VAL A 213 -12.80 6.58 -18.37
N THR A 214 -13.99 7.02 -18.03
CA THR A 214 -14.48 8.39 -18.21
C THR A 214 -14.86 9.03 -16.87
N ASP A 215 -14.87 10.36 -16.79
CA ASP A 215 -15.21 11.06 -15.54
C ASP A 215 -16.53 10.60 -14.89
N PRO A 216 -17.63 10.36 -15.64
CA PRO A 216 -18.88 9.89 -15.04
C PRO A 216 -18.82 8.48 -14.45
N GLU A 217 -17.82 7.67 -14.82
CA GLU A 217 -17.66 6.29 -14.32
C GLU A 217 -16.89 6.24 -12.99
N ILE A 218 -16.08 7.26 -12.68
CA ILE A 218 -15.29 7.32 -11.45
C ILE A 218 -16.24 7.35 -10.23
N MET A 219 -15.98 6.47 -9.26
CA MET A 219 -16.82 6.16 -8.10
C MET A 219 -18.20 5.55 -8.40
N LYS A 220 -18.54 5.25 -9.66
CA LYS A 220 -19.87 4.71 -10.05
C LYS A 220 -19.80 3.34 -10.71
N ASN A 221 -18.93 3.17 -11.70
CA ASN A 221 -18.74 1.88 -12.36
C ASN A 221 -17.73 1.04 -11.58
N LEU A 222 -18.22 0.35 -10.56
CA LEU A 222 -17.37 -0.44 -9.67
C LEU A 222 -16.92 -1.79 -10.26
N GLU A 223 -17.30 -2.10 -11.50
CA GLU A 223 -16.72 -3.23 -12.26
C GLU A 223 -15.30 -2.91 -12.75
N LEU A 224 -14.92 -1.63 -12.79
CA LEU A 224 -13.58 -1.17 -13.13
C LEU A 224 -12.73 -1.12 -11.87
N TYR A 225 -11.73 -1.98 -11.76
CA TYR A 225 -10.81 -1.98 -10.62
C TYR A 225 -9.44 -2.56 -10.99
N SER A 226 -8.44 -2.25 -10.17
CA SER A 226 -7.15 -2.94 -10.18
C SER A 226 -7.13 -4.05 -9.12
N LYS A 227 -6.49 -5.18 -9.45
CA LYS A 227 -6.28 -6.32 -8.53
C LYS A 227 -5.06 -6.18 -7.64
N VAL A 228 -4.24 -5.15 -7.84
CA VAL A 228 -2.98 -4.93 -7.12
C VAL A 228 -2.85 -3.53 -6.50
N ALA A 229 -3.81 -2.64 -6.76
CA ALA A 229 -3.80 -1.29 -6.22
C ALA A 229 -4.08 -1.24 -4.72
N SER A 230 -3.25 -0.51 -3.99
CA SER A 230 -3.47 -0.16 -2.59
C SER A 230 -3.23 1.33 -2.42
N CYS A 231 -4.32 2.09 -2.50
CA CYS A 231 -4.26 3.54 -2.47
C CYS A 231 -4.54 4.08 -1.08
N SER A 232 -3.75 5.07 -0.67
CA SER A 232 -4.01 5.87 0.52
C SER A 232 -3.91 7.33 0.14
N SER A 233 -4.68 8.18 0.80
CA SER A 233 -4.59 9.63 0.65
C SER A 233 -4.14 10.30 1.95
N GLY A 234 -3.68 11.54 1.84
CA GLY A 234 -3.20 12.35 2.95
C GLY A 234 -3.08 13.81 2.58
N VAL A 235 -2.87 14.66 3.59
CA VAL A 235 -2.77 16.12 3.44
C VAL A 235 -1.36 16.59 3.08
N GLU A 236 -0.37 15.69 3.17
CA GLU A 236 1.06 15.99 3.13
C GLU A 236 1.67 16.13 1.72
N LEU A 237 0.94 15.82 0.65
CA LEU A 237 1.45 15.78 -0.73
C LEU A 237 0.51 16.47 -1.70
N ASP A 238 1.05 16.99 -2.81
CA ASP A 238 0.33 17.48 -4.01
C ASP A 238 0.61 16.61 -5.25
N GLN A 239 1.34 15.51 -5.08
CA GLN A 239 1.68 14.54 -6.12
C GLN A 239 1.29 13.13 -5.65
N ALA A 240 1.09 12.20 -6.58
CA ALA A 240 1.02 10.78 -6.24
C ALA A 240 2.43 10.23 -6.02
N GLN A 241 2.71 9.79 -4.80
CA GLN A 241 3.87 8.96 -4.50
C GLN A 241 3.50 7.50 -4.75
N ILE A 242 4.25 6.82 -5.62
CA ILE A 242 3.91 5.49 -6.13
C ILE A 242 5.07 4.55 -5.85
N VAL A 243 4.76 3.40 -5.24
CA VAL A 243 5.69 2.29 -4.99
C VAL A 243 5.13 1.04 -5.65
N VAL A 244 5.78 0.61 -6.73
CA VAL A 244 5.48 -0.65 -7.43
C VAL A 244 6.36 -1.75 -6.84
N VAL A 245 5.72 -2.85 -6.45
CA VAL A 245 6.37 -4.03 -5.92
C VAL A 245 5.91 -5.24 -6.75
N GLY A 246 6.90 -5.98 -7.24
CA GLY A 246 6.66 -7.14 -8.08
C GLY A 246 7.87 -8.06 -8.06
N ASN A 247 7.96 -8.95 -9.03
CA ASN A 247 9.08 -9.86 -9.15
C ASN A 247 9.89 -9.62 -10.43
N VAL A 248 11.20 -9.82 -10.37
CA VAL A 248 12.07 -9.91 -11.54
C VAL A 248 12.96 -11.14 -11.44
N ARG A 249 13.49 -11.58 -12.58
CA ARG A 249 14.44 -12.71 -12.67
C ARG A 249 15.87 -12.21 -12.88
N GLY A 250 16.85 -13.04 -12.57
CA GLY A 250 18.27 -12.74 -12.79
C GLY A 250 18.89 -11.84 -11.72
N ILE A 251 18.13 -11.50 -10.67
CA ILE A 251 18.63 -10.91 -9.44
C ILE A 251 18.75 -11.99 -8.36
N GLY A 252 19.43 -11.69 -7.26
CA GLY A 252 19.43 -12.54 -6.08
C GLY A 252 18.38 -12.12 -5.06
N GLY A 253 18.61 -12.51 -3.81
CA GLY A 253 17.77 -12.17 -2.68
C GLY A 253 16.86 -13.33 -2.28
N ARG A 254 16.24 -13.17 -1.11
CA ARG A 254 15.47 -14.24 -0.48
C ARG A 254 13.97 -14.01 -0.48
N TYR A 255 13.48 -12.84 -0.86
CA TYR A 255 12.05 -12.53 -0.80
C TYR A 255 11.36 -12.67 -2.14
N ARG A 256 10.10 -13.09 -2.11
CA ARG A 256 9.18 -13.12 -3.25
C ARG A 256 7.84 -12.54 -2.82
N ILE A 257 7.18 -11.84 -3.75
CA ILE A 257 5.83 -11.31 -3.53
C ILE A 257 4.83 -12.10 -4.39
N GLY A 258 3.61 -12.25 -3.88
CA GLY A 258 2.46 -12.76 -4.61
C GLY A 258 1.22 -11.95 -4.26
N HIS A 259 0.14 -12.13 -5.02
CA HIS A 259 -1.13 -11.48 -4.71
C HIS A 259 -2.35 -12.34 -5.05
N SER A 260 -3.47 -11.94 -4.48
CA SER A 260 -4.80 -12.35 -4.85
C SER A 260 -5.76 -11.21 -4.54
N VAL A 261 -7.05 -11.50 -4.53
CA VAL A 261 -8.11 -10.56 -4.21
C VAL A 261 -9.02 -11.21 -3.18
N MET A 262 -9.38 -10.46 -2.14
CA MET A 262 -10.47 -10.82 -1.24
C MET A 262 -11.79 -10.44 -1.90
N GLU A 263 -12.70 -11.39 -2.10
CA GLU A 263 -14.03 -11.14 -2.69
C GLU A 263 -14.98 -10.44 -1.73
N ASP A 264 -14.79 -10.63 -0.42
CA ASP A 264 -15.47 -9.90 0.64
C ASP A 264 -14.59 -9.78 1.90
N ALA A 265 -15.06 -9.00 2.88
CA ALA A 265 -14.35 -8.78 4.14
C ALA A 265 -14.07 -10.05 4.99
N LEU A 266 -14.65 -11.21 4.65
CA LEU A 266 -14.47 -12.47 5.38
C LEU A 266 -13.66 -13.50 4.57
N ASP A 267 -13.13 -13.10 3.41
CA ASP A 267 -12.43 -14.00 2.49
C ASP A 267 -10.99 -14.29 2.93
N ALA A 268 -10.87 -15.13 3.96
CA ALA A 268 -9.58 -15.66 4.41
C ALA A 268 -8.86 -16.49 3.33
N ASP A 269 -9.62 -17.11 2.42
CA ASP A 269 -9.06 -17.93 1.34
C ASP A 269 -8.31 -17.07 0.31
N GLY A 270 -8.81 -15.86 0.03
CA GLY A 270 -8.07 -14.86 -0.76
C GLY A 270 -6.70 -14.51 -0.16
N ILE A 271 -6.60 -14.40 1.16
CA ILE A 271 -5.32 -14.15 1.86
C ILE A 271 -4.38 -15.36 1.70
N TRP A 272 -4.88 -16.58 1.89
CA TRP A 272 -4.09 -17.79 1.66
C TRP A 272 -3.65 -17.93 0.20
N ALA A 273 -4.50 -17.56 -0.75
CA ALA A 273 -4.16 -17.58 -2.17
C ALA A 273 -2.99 -16.64 -2.48
N ALA A 274 -2.95 -15.44 -1.89
CA ALA A 274 -1.82 -14.54 -2.04
C ALA A 274 -0.50 -15.11 -1.47
N ILE A 275 -0.57 -15.79 -0.32
CA ILE A 275 0.60 -16.44 0.31
C ILE A 275 1.12 -17.59 -0.58
N ARG A 276 0.23 -18.37 -1.21
CA ARG A 276 0.61 -19.41 -2.18
C ARG A 276 1.22 -18.83 -3.44
N ASP A 277 0.62 -17.78 -4.01
CA ASP A 277 1.14 -17.09 -5.20
C ASP A 277 2.56 -16.54 -4.96
N ALA A 278 2.83 -16.10 -3.73
CA ALA A 278 4.15 -15.65 -3.29
C ALA A 278 5.19 -16.79 -3.23
N GLY A 279 4.77 -18.05 -3.40
CA GLY A 279 5.65 -19.21 -3.55
C GLY A 279 5.70 -20.13 -2.31
N MET A 280 4.84 -19.94 -1.31
CA MET A 280 4.76 -20.88 -0.20
C MET A 280 3.98 -22.14 -0.56
N ASP A 281 4.63 -23.28 -0.42
CA ASP A 281 3.98 -24.58 -0.46
C ASP A 281 3.19 -24.82 0.84
N LEU A 282 1.88 -24.95 0.71
CA LEU A 282 0.93 -25.02 1.83
C LEU A 282 -0.05 -26.19 1.62
N PRO A 283 -0.52 -26.87 2.68
CA PRO A 283 -1.53 -27.92 2.56
C PRO A 283 -2.85 -27.35 2.04
N GLU A 284 -3.75 -28.18 1.48
CA GLU A 284 -5.02 -27.72 0.89
C GLU A 284 -5.82 -26.75 1.78
N ARG A 285 -5.84 -27.01 3.10
CA ARG A 285 -6.43 -26.14 4.12
C ARG A 285 -5.33 -25.66 5.08
N PRO A 286 -4.67 -24.53 4.79
CA PRO A 286 -3.59 -24.04 5.62
C PRO A 286 -4.08 -23.55 6.98
N HIS A 287 -3.17 -23.60 7.95
CA HIS A 287 -3.30 -22.95 9.24
C HIS A 287 -2.09 -22.03 9.46
N PHE A 288 -2.21 -20.99 10.30
CA PHE A 288 -1.11 -20.03 10.51
C PHE A 288 0.20 -20.70 10.96
N SER A 289 0.12 -21.85 11.63
CA SER A 289 1.30 -22.66 12.02
C SER A 289 2.10 -23.19 10.83
N ASP A 290 1.49 -23.33 9.66
CA ASP A 290 2.15 -23.80 8.43
C ASP A 290 3.09 -22.73 7.84
N ILE A 291 2.92 -21.47 8.22
CA ILE A 291 3.74 -20.34 7.76
C ILE A 291 5.20 -20.47 8.24
N LYS A 292 5.42 -21.08 9.41
CA LYS A 292 6.76 -21.36 9.98
C LYS A 292 7.71 -20.16 9.96
N GLY A 293 7.20 -18.97 10.26
CA GLY A 293 7.98 -17.73 10.30
C GLY A 293 8.43 -17.17 8.95
N ARG A 294 7.94 -17.73 7.83
CA ARG A 294 8.37 -17.33 6.48
C ARG A 294 7.53 -16.21 5.87
N LEU A 295 6.37 -15.87 6.43
CA LEU A 295 5.59 -14.71 5.98
C LEU A 295 6.17 -13.44 6.60
N VAL A 296 6.65 -12.51 5.76
CA VAL A 296 7.14 -11.22 6.22
C VAL A 296 5.96 -10.31 6.59
N ASN A 297 5.05 -10.12 5.64
CA ASN A 297 3.83 -9.34 5.85
C ASN A 297 2.77 -9.64 4.79
N VAL A 298 1.53 -9.25 5.08
CA VAL A 298 0.45 -9.08 4.11
C VAL A 298 0.03 -7.62 4.02
N PHE A 299 -0.34 -7.20 2.81
CA PHE A 299 -0.79 -5.86 2.50
C PHE A 299 -2.11 -5.94 1.77
N LEU A 300 -3.17 -5.39 2.36
CA LEU A 300 -4.50 -5.57 1.80
C LEU A 300 -5.41 -4.35 1.98
N LYS A 301 -6.38 -4.28 1.07
CA LYS A 301 -7.47 -3.32 1.08
C LYS A 301 -8.75 -3.96 1.61
N CYS A 302 -9.61 -3.13 2.19
CA CYS A 302 -10.96 -3.51 2.56
C CYS A 302 -11.91 -2.32 2.48
N GLU A 303 -13.19 -2.61 2.29
CA GLU A 303 -14.27 -1.63 2.39
C GLU A 303 -15.57 -2.32 2.78
N VAL A 304 -16.56 -1.52 3.18
CA VAL A 304 -17.91 -2.05 3.34
C VAL A 304 -18.54 -2.21 1.98
N SER A 305 -19.14 -3.38 1.73
CA SER A 305 -19.90 -3.61 0.51
C SER A 305 -20.96 -2.51 0.32
N PRO A 306 -21.06 -1.88 -0.87
CA PRO A 306 -22.03 -0.81 -1.12
C PRO A 306 -23.49 -1.21 -0.88
N GLY A 307 -23.81 -2.50 -0.97
CA GLY A 307 -25.14 -3.04 -0.68
C GLY A 307 -25.47 -3.20 0.80
N GLY A 308 -24.54 -2.91 1.72
CA GLY A 308 -24.73 -3.06 3.17
C GLY A 308 -24.88 -4.52 3.62
N VAL A 309 -24.41 -5.47 2.80
CA VAL A 309 -24.60 -6.92 3.00
C VAL A 309 -23.26 -7.64 2.81
N VAL A 310 -22.98 -8.62 3.67
CA VAL A 310 -21.89 -9.59 3.50
C VAL A 310 -22.48 -10.99 3.53
N ARG A 311 -22.25 -11.79 2.48
CA ARG A 311 -22.77 -13.18 2.35
C ARG A 311 -24.26 -13.32 2.67
N GLY A 312 -25.08 -12.40 2.14
CA GLY A 312 -26.54 -12.39 2.35
C GLY A 312 -27.02 -11.89 3.72
N ARG A 313 -26.12 -11.40 4.58
CA ARG A 313 -26.46 -10.82 5.88
C ARG A 313 -26.27 -9.30 5.89
N ARG A 314 -27.34 -8.57 6.20
CA ARG A 314 -27.30 -7.12 6.43
C ARG A 314 -26.37 -6.78 7.60
N ASN A 315 -25.55 -5.74 7.45
CA ASN A 315 -24.86 -5.07 8.54
C ASN A 315 -25.30 -3.59 8.63
N ALA A 316 -24.82 -2.84 9.62
CA ALA A 316 -25.21 -1.44 9.85
C ALA A 316 -24.05 -0.46 9.67
N MET A 317 -22.91 -0.89 9.11
CA MET A 317 -21.70 -0.06 9.10
C MET A 317 -21.89 1.26 8.34
N LEU A 318 -22.62 1.26 7.21
CA LEU A 318 -22.87 2.47 6.42
C LEU A 318 -23.84 3.46 7.09
N ASP A 319 -24.71 2.98 7.99
CA ASP A 319 -25.69 3.80 8.70
C ASP A 319 -25.18 4.25 10.09
N ASP A 320 -23.98 3.79 10.47
CA ASP A 320 -23.40 4.08 11.79
C ASP A 320 -22.82 5.49 11.83
N SER A 321 -23.49 6.36 12.57
CA SER A 321 -23.11 7.77 12.74
C SER A 321 -22.06 7.99 13.83
N ASP A 322 -21.77 6.98 14.65
CA ASP A 322 -20.86 7.09 15.79
C ASP A 322 -19.44 6.67 15.39
N VAL A 323 -19.33 5.51 14.75
CA VAL A 323 -18.06 4.93 14.31
C VAL A 323 -18.09 4.76 12.80
N HIS A 324 -17.38 5.63 12.09
CA HIS A 324 -17.28 5.56 10.64
C HIS A 324 -16.92 4.15 10.15
N TRP A 325 -17.61 3.67 9.12
CA TRP A 325 -17.45 2.32 8.57
C TRP A 325 -15.99 1.95 8.25
N HIS A 326 -15.17 2.94 7.89
CA HIS A 326 -13.71 2.81 7.77
C HIS A 326 -13.09 2.09 8.98
N ARG A 327 -13.41 2.51 10.21
CA ARG A 327 -12.81 1.92 11.41
C ARG A 327 -13.37 0.52 11.68
N GLN A 328 -14.68 0.33 11.49
CA GLN A 328 -15.34 -0.96 11.71
C GLN A 328 -14.82 -2.05 10.77
N ILE A 329 -14.75 -1.75 9.47
CA ILE A 329 -14.29 -2.73 8.49
C ILE A 329 -12.79 -3.02 8.62
N LYS A 330 -11.99 -2.01 8.98
CA LYS A 330 -10.57 -2.20 9.28
C LYS A 330 -10.36 -3.15 10.46
N ALA A 331 -11.11 -2.99 11.54
CA ALA A 331 -11.06 -3.90 12.68
C ALA A 331 -11.45 -5.34 12.28
N THR A 332 -12.52 -5.46 11.50
CA THR A 332 -13.05 -6.76 11.03
C THR A 332 -12.02 -7.49 10.19
N VAL A 333 -11.52 -6.86 9.13
CA VAL A 333 -10.56 -7.48 8.22
C VAL A 333 -9.18 -7.63 8.88
N GLY A 334 -8.82 -6.73 9.79
CA GLY A 334 -7.63 -6.89 10.64
C GLY A 334 -7.67 -8.18 11.46
N GLY A 335 -8.82 -8.53 12.03
CA GLY A 335 -9.03 -9.81 12.72
C GLY A 335 -8.95 -11.02 11.79
N VAL A 336 -9.59 -10.95 10.60
CA VAL A 336 -9.54 -12.02 9.58
C VAL A 336 -8.10 -12.27 9.12
N ALA A 337 -7.37 -11.21 8.80
CA ALA A 337 -5.98 -11.29 8.37
C ALA A 337 -5.08 -11.81 9.50
N ALA A 338 -5.19 -11.28 10.72
CA ALA A 338 -4.39 -11.75 11.86
C ALA A 338 -4.64 -13.23 12.21
N ALA A 339 -5.86 -13.73 12.01
CA ALA A 339 -6.19 -15.15 12.20
C ALA A 339 -5.53 -16.05 11.14
N VAL A 340 -5.36 -15.56 9.91
CA VAL A 340 -4.63 -16.25 8.83
C VAL A 340 -3.13 -16.21 9.06
N THR A 341 -2.57 -15.04 9.39
CA THR A 341 -1.13 -14.87 9.54
C THR A 341 -0.59 -15.39 10.86
N GLY A 342 -1.43 -15.50 11.89
CA GLY A 342 -1.01 -15.75 13.27
C GLY A 342 -0.27 -14.57 13.91
N ASP A 343 -0.28 -13.40 13.26
CA ASP A 343 0.45 -12.20 13.65
C ASP A 343 -0.41 -10.95 13.43
N PRO A 344 -0.72 -10.16 14.47
CA PRO A 344 -1.51 -8.93 14.34
C PRO A 344 -0.83 -7.78 13.59
N ALA A 345 0.49 -7.84 13.36
CA ALA A 345 1.21 -6.84 12.57
C ALA A 345 0.99 -7.08 11.07
N VAL A 346 -0.22 -6.75 10.59
CA VAL A 346 -0.67 -6.85 9.19
C VAL A 346 -1.03 -5.48 8.63
N PHE A 347 -0.68 -5.22 7.37
CA PHE A 347 -1.03 -3.96 6.73
C PHE A 347 -2.44 -4.02 6.16
N VAL A 348 -3.41 -3.51 6.91
CA VAL A 348 -4.82 -3.38 6.48
C VAL A 348 -5.14 -1.91 6.25
N SER A 349 -5.50 -1.56 5.02
CA SER A 349 -5.91 -0.22 4.64
C SER A 349 -7.35 -0.22 4.11
N VAL A 350 -8.08 0.87 4.32
CA VAL A 350 -9.50 1.01 3.96
C VAL A 350 -9.68 1.88 2.73
N SER A 351 -10.92 2.10 2.30
CA SER A 351 -11.28 2.97 1.18
C SER A 351 -10.87 2.34 -0.16
N ALA A 352 -11.58 1.27 -0.54
CA ALA A 352 -11.17 0.32 -1.57
C ALA A 352 -11.93 0.44 -2.90
N ALA A 353 -12.64 1.54 -3.13
CA ALA A 353 -13.26 1.82 -4.43
C ALA A 353 -12.22 1.63 -5.55
N HIS A 354 -12.59 0.91 -6.61
CA HIS A 354 -11.73 0.56 -7.75
C HIS A 354 -10.42 -0.18 -7.39
N GLN A 355 -10.33 -0.74 -6.19
CA GLN A 355 -9.21 -1.55 -5.70
C GLN A 355 -9.80 -2.89 -5.28
N GLY A 356 -9.95 -3.82 -6.23
CA GLY A 356 -10.69 -5.07 -6.05
C GLY A 356 -12.21 -4.92 -6.26
N PRO A 357 -12.97 -6.02 -6.10
CA PRO A 357 -14.42 -6.03 -6.24
C PRO A 357 -15.09 -5.25 -5.10
N PRO A 358 -16.32 -4.76 -5.31
CA PRO A 358 -17.07 -4.01 -4.30
C PRO A 358 -17.25 -4.79 -2.98
N GLY A 359 -16.77 -4.23 -1.87
CA GLY A 359 -16.80 -4.88 -0.55
C GLY A 359 -15.62 -5.83 -0.27
N GLY A 360 -14.70 -5.96 -1.23
CA GLY A 360 -13.49 -6.75 -1.13
C GLY A 360 -12.22 -5.88 -1.15
N GLY A 361 -11.15 -6.43 -1.70
CA GLY A 361 -9.91 -5.69 -1.95
C GLY A 361 -8.70 -6.57 -2.31
N PRO A 362 -7.67 -6.03 -2.98
CA PRO A 362 -6.39 -6.71 -3.19
C PRO A 362 -5.77 -7.17 -1.89
N VAL A 363 -5.08 -8.30 -1.95
CA VAL A 363 -4.20 -8.77 -0.89
C VAL A 363 -2.89 -9.27 -1.51
N ALA A 364 -1.78 -8.68 -1.07
CA ALA A 364 -0.43 -9.11 -1.44
C ALA A 364 0.28 -9.71 -0.23
N ALA A 365 1.13 -10.71 -0.46
CA ALA A 365 1.93 -11.36 0.56
C ALA A 365 3.41 -11.36 0.15
N ILE A 366 4.29 -10.99 1.09
CA ILE A 366 5.74 -11.11 0.91
C ILE A 366 6.22 -12.26 1.78
N VAL A 367 6.92 -13.21 1.17
CA VAL A 367 7.42 -14.41 1.84
C VAL A 367 8.94 -14.54 1.70
N ASP A 368 9.55 -15.14 2.69
CA ASP A 368 10.95 -15.51 2.72
C ASP A 368 11.14 -16.91 2.09
N MET A 369 11.86 -16.93 0.98
CA MET A 369 12.25 -18.09 0.18
C MET A 369 13.67 -18.58 0.52
N GLY A 370 14.35 -17.97 1.50
CA GLY A 370 15.62 -18.46 2.00
C GLY A 370 15.49 -19.85 2.63
N ALA A 371 16.57 -20.62 2.60
CA ALA A 371 16.65 -21.86 3.35
C ALA A 371 16.59 -21.56 4.85
N ASN A 372 15.86 -22.39 5.60
CA ASN A 372 15.84 -22.34 7.07
C ASN A 372 17.18 -22.78 7.66
#